data_AF-W5W4K8-F1
#
_entry.id   AF-W5W4K8-F1
#
_cell.length_a   1.000
_cell.length_b   1.000
_cell.length_c   1.000
_cell.angle_alpha   90.00
_cell.angle_beta   90.00
_cell.angle_gamma   90.00
#
_symmetry.space_group_name_H-M   'P 1'
#
loop_
_entity.id
_entity.type
_entity.pdbx_description
1 polymer ?
#
loop_
_entity_poly.entity_id
_entity_poly.type
_entity_poly.pdbx_seq_one_letter_code
_entity_poly.pdbx_strand_id
1 'polypeptide(L)' 'MSDGQPLLPGALVFYGTSVYIHHVWLYIGGEMMIDAPDFGQVVKIQPYRYSGDDYAGGGYAPG' A
#
# COMPACT_ATOMS: atom_id res chain seq x y z
N MET A 1 -8.36 3.89 12.03
CA MET A 1 -8.74 3.16 10.81
C MET A 1 -8.88 1.71 11.24
N SER A 2 -10.09 1.13 11.18
CA SER A 2 -10.37 -0.21 11.73
C SER A 2 -9.51 -1.27 11.04
N ASP A 3 -8.89 -2.16 11.81
CA ASP A 3 -8.30 -3.40 11.33
C ASP A 3 -9.35 -4.21 10.57
N GLY A 4 -9.09 -4.54 9.29
CA GLY A 4 -9.67 -5.75 8.72
C GLY A 4 -10.79 -5.63 7.69
N GLN A 5 -10.87 -4.56 6.89
CA GLN A 5 -11.45 -4.77 5.55
C GLN A 5 -10.38 -5.42 4.67
N PRO A 6 -10.60 -6.62 4.12
CA PRO A 6 -9.64 -7.27 3.24
C PRO A 6 -9.31 -6.35 2.07
N LEU A 7 -8.02 -6.12 1.81
CA LEU A 7 -7.61 -5.44 0.59
C LEU A 7 -7.99 -6.33 -0.61
N LEU A 8 -8.76 -5.76 -1.53
CA LEU A 8 -9.06 -6.39 -2.81
C LEU A 8 -8.00 -5.96 -3.83
N PRO A 9 -7.64 -6.83 -4.79
CA PRO A 9 -6.83 -6.40 -5.93
C PRO A 9 -7.41 -5.12 -6.55
N GLY A 10 -6.56 -4.12 -6.75
CA GLY A 10 -6.95 -2.78 -7.20
C GLY A 10 -7.11 -1.75 -6.08
N ALA A 11 -7.05 -2.14 -4.80
CA ALA A 11 -7.05 -1.19 -3.70
C ALA A 11 -5.77 -0.36 -3.67
N LEU A 12 -5.89 0.93 -3.32
CA LEU A 12 -4.73 1.75 -3.00
C LEU A 12 -4.34 1.55 -1.53
N VAL A 13 -3.04 1.47 -1.30
CA VAL A 13 -2.43 1.32 0.03
C VAL A 13 -1.52 2.51 0.29
N PHE A 14 -1.66 3.12 1.47
CA PHE A 14 -0.99 4.36 1.83
C PHE A 14 -0.02 4.17 2.99
N TYR A 15 1.12 4.84 2.91
CA TYR A 15 2.18 4.82 3.90
C TYR A 15 2.52 6.24 4.33
N GLY A 16 2.70 6.41 5.64
CA GLY A 16 2.99 7.68 6.27
C GLY A 16 2.44 7.77 7.69
N THR A 17 2.35 9.01 8.16
CA THR A 17 1.77 9.34 9.45
C THR A 17 0.33 9.83 9.29
N SER A 18 -0.37 10.01 10.41
CA SER A 18 -1.74 10.56 10.41
C SER A 18 -1.86 11.97 9.79
N VAL A 19 -0.75 12.69 9.65
CA VAL A 19 -0.71 14.07 9.12
C VAL A 19 0.05 14.18 7.80
N TYR A 20 0.74 13.13 7.35
CA TYR A 20 1.54 13.16 6.15
C TYR A 20 1.67 11.76 5.53
N ILE A 21 0.96 11.56 4.43
CA ILE A 21 1.10 10.39 3.55
C ILE A 21 2.13 10.74 2.49
N HIS A 22 3.15 9.90 2.34
CA HIS A 22 4.26 10.17 1.41
C HIS A 22 4.45 9.10 0.34
N HIS A 23 3.83 7.93 0.52
CA HIS A 23 3.94 6.86 -0.45
C HIS A 23 2.61 6.13 -0.66
N VAL A 24 2.39 5.68 -1.89
CA VAL A 24 1.15 5.01 -2.31
C VAL A 24 1.47 3.84 -3.25
N TRP A 25 0.72 2.76 -3.07
CA TRP A 25 0.92 1.50 -3.77
C TRP A 25 -0.40 0.95 -4.28
N LEU A 26 -0.32 0.07 -5.27
CA LEU A 26 -1.47 -0.70 -5.76
C LEU A 26 -1.39 -2.14 -5.23
N TYR A 27 -2.39 -2.54 -4.43
CA TYR A 27 -2.51 -3.92 -3.99
C TYR A 27 -2.96 -4.82 -5.15
N ILE A 28 -2.30 -5.96 -5.33
CA ILE A 28 -2.57 -6.89 -6.45
C ILE A 28 -3.08 -8.26 -6.00
N GLY A 29 -3.31 -8.46 -4.70
CA GLY A 29 -3.73 -9.74 -4.12
C GLY A 29 -2.56 -10.56 -3.59
N GLY A 30 -2.88 -11.61 -2.84
CA GLY A 30 -1.88 -12.55 -2.31
C GLY A 30 -0.85 -11.90 -1.39
N GLU A 31 -1.24 -10.87 -0.64
CA GLU A 31 -0.33 -10.06 0.20
C GLU A 31 0.76 -9.30 -0.56
N MET A 32 0.57 -9.12 -1.87
CA MET A 32 1.52 -8.42 -2.73
C MET A 32 0.96 -7.09 -3.23
N MET A 33 1.88 -6.18 -3.54
CA MET A 33 1.61 -4.88 -4.15
C MET A 33 2.67 -4.54 -5.22
N ILE A 34 2.35 -3.57 -6.07
CA ILE A 34 3.26 -2.99 -7.06
C ILE A 34 3.39 -1.48 -6.87
N ASP A 35 4.62 -0.97 -6.96
CA ASP A 35 4.93 0.46 -6.82
C ASP A 35 6.24 0.86 -7.50
N ALA A 36 6.52 2.17 -7.44
CA ALA A 36 7.83 2.76 -7.67
C ALA A 36 8.37 3.28 -6.32
N PRO A 37 9.23 2.52 -5.61
CA PRO A 37 9.48 2.74 -4.19
C PRO A 37 10.41 3.91 -3.87
N ASP A 38 11.34 4.22 -4.76
CA ASP A 38 12.28 5.32 -4.58
C ASP A 38 12.94 5.68 -5.91
N PHE A 39 13.65 6.81 -5.93
CA PHE A 39 14.42 7.28 -7.07
C PHE A 39 15.48 6.27 -7.51
N GLY A 40 15.60 6.12 -8.84
CA GLY A 40 16.57 5.20 -9.44
C GLY A 40 16.23 3.71 -9.28
N GLN A 41 15.13 3.38 -8.60
CA GLN A 41 14.62 2.02 -8.51
C GLN A 41 13.59 1.75 -9.61
N VAL A 42 13.52 0.50 -10.04
CA VAL A 42 12.50 0.05 -10.99
C VAL A 42 11.18 -0.22 -10.27
N VAL A 43 10.09 -0.15 -11.03
CA VAL A 43 8.78 -0.64 -10.59
C VAL A 43 8.90 -2.13 -10.26
N LYS A 44 8.40 -2.56 -9.10
CA LYS A 44 8.52 -3.94 -8.65
C LYS A 44 7.36 -4.40 -7.79
N ILE A 45 7.25 -5.72 -7.70
CA ILE A 45 6.27 -6.41 -6.87
C ILE A 45 6.94 -6.84 -5.56
N GLN A 46 6.29 -6.55 -4.44
CA GLN A 46 6.80 -6.85 -3.09
C GLN A 46 5.66 -6.96 -2.07
N PRO A 47 5.90 -7.54 -0.87
CA PRO A 47 4.86 -7.68 0.14
C PRO A 47 4.25 -6.34 0.56
N TYR A 48 2.93 -6.32 0.77
CA TYR A 48 2.23 -5.09 1.18
C TYR A 48 2.45 -4.68 2.64
N ARG A 49 3.09 -5.52 3.44
CA ARG A 49 3.53 -5.18 4.79
C ARG A 49 4.97 -5.63 4.95
N TYR A 50 5.74 -4.84 5.67
CA TYR A 50 7.08 -5.20 6.11
C TYR A 50 7.33 -4.69 7.52
N SER A 51 8.26 -5.34 8.24
CA SER A 51 8.54 -4.98 9.63
C SER A 51 8.99 -3.53 9.73
N GLY A 52 8.29 -2.75 10.55
CA GLY A 52 8.59 -1.34 10.78
C GLY A 52 8.07 -0.38 9.70
N ASP A 53 7.20 -0.84 8.80
CA ASP A 53 6.49 0.07 7.90
C ASP A 53 5.57 1.06 8.65
N ASP A 54 5.26 2.15 7.97
CA ASP A 54 4.34 3.20 8.43
C ASP A 54 3.00 3.10 7.69
N TYR A 55 2.46 1.88 7.60
CA TYR A 55 1.15 1.64 6.98
C TYR A 55 0.06 2.51 7.61
N ALA A 56 -0.57 3.34 6.79
CA ALA A 56 -1.60 4.30 7.20
C ALA A 56 -3.03 3.85 6.87
N GLY A 57 -3.18 2.76 6.10
CA GLY A 57 -4.46 2.22 5.68
C GLY A 57 -4.51 1.93 4.19
N GLY A 58 -5.56 1.25 3.76
CA GLY A 58 -5.83 1.00 2.36
C GLY A 58 -7.31 0.73 2.14
N GLY A 59 -7.76 0.94 0.91
CA GLY A 59 -9.17 0.83 0.58
C GLY A 59 -9.40 0.72 -0.90
N TYR A 60 -10.44 -0.04 -1.24
CA TYR A 60 -11.00 -0.05 -2.59
C TYR A 60 -12.09 1.01 -2.65
N ALA A 61 -11.96 1.97 -3.58
CA ALA A 61 -13.05 2.86 -3.94
C ALA A 61 -13.74 2.27 -5.18
N PRO A 62 -14.91 1.63 -5.05
CA PRO A 62 -15.71 1.32 -6.23
C PRO A 62 -16.06 2.64 -6.93
N GLY A 63 -15.86 2.68 -8.24
CA GLY A 63 -16.43 3.72 -9.10
C GLY A 63 -17.95 3.61 -9.21
#